data_AF-A0A3N5PKJ3-F1
#
_entry.id   AF-A0A3N5PKJ3-F1
#
_cell.length_a   1.000
_cell.length_b   1.000
_cell.length_c   1.000
_cell.angle_alpha   90.00
_cell.angle_beta   90.00
_cell.angle_gamma   90.00
#
_symmetry.space_group_name_H-M   'P 1'
#
loop_
_entity.id
_entity.type
_entity.pdbx_description
1 polymer ?
#
loop_
_entity_poly.entity_id
_entity_poly.type
_entity_poly.pdbx_seq_one_letter_code
_entity_poly.pdbx_strand_id
1 'polypeptide(L)'
;MSLTEIRKAILKQKNPAQALVLQRFFKTGKGEYGEGDIFYGIKVPEQRTIAKQFKDLTFDDLKELIKSKVHEERLITAFILVDQYKRGDEKKK
;
A
#
# COMPACT_ATOMS: atom_id res chain seq x y z
N MET A 1 13.10 -9.94 -1.07
CA MET A 1 12.64 -8.55 -1.19
C MET A 1 12.40 -8.00 0.21
N SER A 2 12.65 -6.71 0.42
CA SER A 2 12.65 -6.04 1.73
C SER A 2 11.71 -4.83 1.77
N LEU A 3 11.39 -4.37 2.98
CA LEU A 3 10.62 -3.14 3.24
C LEU A 3 11.13 -1.91 2.46
N THR A 4 12.45 -1.74 2.36
CA THR A 4 13.06 -0.61 1.64
C THR A 4 12.81 -0.70 0.14
N GLU A 5 12.92 -1.90 -0.44
CA GLU A 5 12.73 -2.11 -1.87
C GLU A 5 11.28 -1.86 -2.31
N ILE A 6 10.31 -2.31 -1.52
CA ILE A 6 8.89 -2.08 -1.83
C ILE A 6 8.53 -0.59 -1.73
N ARG A 7 9.02 0.12 -0.70
CA ARG A 7 8.82 1.58 -0.60
C ARG A 7 9.44 2.31 -1.79
N LYS A 8 10.62 1.89 -2.24
CA LYS A 8 11.25 2.44 -3.46
C LYS A 8 10.40 2.19 -4.70
N ALA A 9 9.85 0.99 -4.86
CA ALA A 9 8.96 0.64 -5.98
C ALA A 9 7.66 1.47 -5.96
N ILE A 10 7.08 1.68 -4.78
CA ILE A 10 5.88 2.51 -4.57
C ILE A 10 6.19 3.97 -4.95
N LEU A 11 7.26 4.55 -4.40
CA LEU A 11 7.62 5.95 -4.65
C LEU A 11 7.92 6.23 -6.12
N LYS A 12 8.47 5.24 -6.86
CA LYS A 12 8.73 5.36 -8.30
C LYS A 12 7.44 5.55 -9.13
N GLN A 13 6.29 5.09 -8.64
CA GLN A 13 5.00 5.19 -9.32
C GLN A 13 4.15 6.38 -8.85
N LYS A 14 4.67 7.21 -7.93
CA LYS A 14 3.93 8.35 -7.37
C LYS A 14 3.47 9.31 -8.46
N ASN A 15 2.20 9.69 -8.40
CA ASN A 15 1.60 10.69 -9.26
C ASN A 15 0.96 11.80 -8.39
N PRO A 16 1.66 12.93 -8.18
CA PRO A 16 1.16 14.02 -7.34
C PRO A 16 -0.16 14.62 -7.80
N ALA A 17 -0.40 14.70 -9.12
CA ALA A 17 -1.65 15.25 -9.64
C ALA A 17 -2.84 14.35 -9.29
N GLN A 18 -2.67 13.03 -9.46
CA GLN A 18 -3.69 12.06 -9.05
C GLN A 18 -3.86 12.02 -7.53
N ALA A 19 -2.78 12.18 -6.75
CA ALA A 19 -2.84 12.21 -5.30
C ALA A 19 -3.77 13.32 -4.78
N LEU A 20 -3.72 14.51 -5.38
CA LEU A 20 -4.61 15.62 -5.05
C LEU A 20 -6.09 15.30 -5.32
N VAL A 21 -6.37 14.62 -6.43
CA VAL A 21 -7.73 14.16 -6.77
C VAL A 21 -8.24 13.16 -5.73
N LEU A 22 -7.41 12.18 -5.36
CA LEU A 22 -7.77 11.17 -4.36
C LEU A 22 -7.97 11.79 -2.98
N GLN A 23 -7.09 12.68 -2.53
CA GLN A 23 -7.25 13.37 -1.24
C GLN A 23 -8.57 14.14 -1.14
N ARG A 24 -8.99 14.81 -2.22
CA ARG A 24 -10.30 15.48 -2.27
C ARG A 24 -11.46 14.48 -2.26
N PHE A 25 -11.36 13.41 -3.04
CA PHE A 25 -12.39 12.38 -3.12
C PHE A 25 -12.61 11.67 -1.77
N PHE A 26 -11.51 11.30 -1.10
CA PHE A 26 -11.53 10.63 0.20
C PHE A 26 -11.72 11.59 1.39
N LYS A 27 -11.77 12.91 1.14
CA LYS A 27 -11.98 13.95 2.14
C LYS A 27 -10.98 13.85 3.29
N THR A 28 -9.71 14.10 2.97
CA THR A 28 -8.59 13.95 3.92
C THR A 28 -8.27 15.21 4.73
N GLY A 29 -9.11 16.24 4.64
CA GLY A 29 -8.98 17.47 5.41
C GLY A 29 -9.26 17.28 6.90
N LYS A 30 -8.92 18.29 7.71
CA LYS A 30 -9.21 18.31 9.15
C LYS A 30 -10.73 18.29 9.39
N GLY A 31 -11.18 17.39 10.25
CA GLY A 31 -12.60 17.18 10.58
C GLY A 31 -13.36 16.39 9.52
N GLU A 32 -12.70 15.88 8.48
CA GLU A 32 -13.31 15.08 7.43
C GLU A 32 -13.12 13.57 7.66
N TYR A 33 -13.85 12.76 6.89
CA TYR A 33 -13.89 11.30 7.05
C TYR A 33 -12.50 10.63 6.94
N GLY A 34 -11.67 11.08 6.00
CA GLY A 34 -10.34 10.55 5.75
C GLY A 34 -9.24 11.36 6.42
N GLU A 35 -9.53 12.13 7.47
CA GLU A 35 -8.55 13.02 8.10
C GLU A 35 -7.22 12.30 8.38
N GLY A 36 -6.13 12.88 7.89
CA GLY A 36 -4.77 12.39 8.11
C GLY A 36 -4.27 11.32 7.12
N ASP A 37 -5.12 10.85 6.20
CA ASP A 37 -4.68 9.94 5.13
C ASP A 37 -3.82 10.66 4.07
N ILE A 38 -2.75 9.98 3.66
CA ILE A 38 -1.83 10.45 2.63
C ILE A 38 -1.98 9.57 1.39
N PHE A 39 -2.00 10.19 0.21
CA PHE A 39 -2.05 9.47 -1.06
C PHE A 39 -0.81 9.78 -1.90
N TYR A 40 -0.32 8.76 -2.61
CA TYR A 40 0.69 8.89 -3.64
C TYR A 40 0.10 8.94 -5.06
N GLY A 41 -1.20 8.70 -5.22
CA GLY A 41 -1.88 8.83 -6.50
C GLY A 41 -1.65 7.65 -7.44
N ILE A 42 -1.31 6.48 -6.90
CA ILE A 42 -1.02 5.29 -7.71
C ILE A 42 -2.32 4.56 -8.01
N LYS A 43 -2.60 4.20 -9.27
CA LYS A 43 -3.83 3.50 -9.60
C LYS A 43 -3.78 2.05 -9.13
N VAL A 44 -4.94 1.50 -8.82
CA VAL A 44 -5.08 0.12 -8.30
C VAL A 44 -4.38 -0.94 -9.19
N PRO A 45 -4.43 -0.90 -10.54
CA PRO A 45 -3.70 -1.86 -11.36
C PRO A 45 -2.18 -1.84 -11.17
N GLU A 46 -1.58 -0.66 -11.00
CA GLU A 46 -0.15 -0.51 -10.73
C GLU A 46 0.20 -1.03 -9.32
N GLN A 47 -0.65 -0.72 -8.32
CA GLN A 47 -0.50 -1.25 -6.96
C GLN A 47 -0.55 -2.78 -6.93
N ARG A 48 -1.47 -3.41 -7.68
CA ARG A 48 -1.53 -4.88 -7.81
C ARG A 48 -0.28 -5.46 -8.46
N THR A 49 0.32 -4.74 -9.41
CA THR A 49 1.58 -5.15 -10.04
C THR A 49 2.72 -5.16 -9.02
N ILE A 50 2.82 -4.12 -8.20
CA ILE A 50 3.80 -4.07 -7.10
C ILE A 50 3.55 -5.21 -6.10
N ALA A 51 2.30 -5.39 -5.65
CA ALA A 51 1.96 -6.47 -4.72
C ALA A 51 2.39 -7.85 -5.21
N LYS A 52 2.20 -8.15 -6.50
CA LYS A 52 2.64 -9.42 -7.11
C LYS A 52 4.15 -9.59 -7.12
N GLN A 53 4.91 -8.52 -7.35
CA GLN A 53 6.37 -8.55 -7.29
C GLN A 53 6.84 -8.89 -5.87
N PHE A 54 6.24 -8.25 -4.86
CA PHE A 54 6.59 -8.38 -3.45
C PHE A 54 5.74 -9.43 -2.70
N LYS A 55 5.18 -10.41 -3.40
CA LYS A 55 4.22 -11.38 -2.84
C LYS A 55 4.77 -12.19 -1.65
N ASP A 56 6.09 -12.33 -1.54
CA ASP A 56 6.75 -13.14 -0.50
C ASP A 56 7.31 -12.30 0.66
N LEU A 57 6.99 -10.99 0.72
CA LEU A 57 7.41 -10.09 1.80
C LEU A 57 7.05 -10.67 3.19
N THR A 58 7.94 -10.49 4.17
CA THR A 58 7.76 -11.06 5.52
C THR A 58 6.59 -10.41 6.25
N PHE A 59 6.04 -11.11 7.24
CA PHE A 59 4.93 -10.57 8.03
C PHE A 59 5.33 -9.32 8.81
N ASP A 60 6.57 -9.24 9.28
CA ASP A 60 7.08 -8.05 9.99
C ASP A 60 7.20 -6.83 9.07
N ASP A 61 7.69 -7.01 7.84
CA ASP A 61 7.70 -5.92 6.85
C ASP A 61 6.27 -5.47 6.50
N LEU A 62 5.32 -6.42 6.39
CA LEU A 62 3.91 -6.11 6.14
C LEU A 62 3.26 -5.36 7.32
N LYS A 63 3.61 -5.69 8.58
CA LYS A 63 3.16 -4.93 9.76
C LYS A 63 3.61 -3.47 9.70
N GLU A 64 4.81 -3.20 9.21
CA GLU A 64 5.32 -1.84 9.08
C GLU A 64 4.57 -1.04 8.00
N LEU A 65 4.23 -1.68 6.88
CA LEU A 65 3.48 -1.04 5.81
C LEU A 65 2.01 -0.79 6.16
N ILE A 66 1.33 -1.71 6.84
CA ILE A 66 -0.09 -1.55 7.19
C ILE A 66 -0.34 -0.41 8.20
N LYS A 67 0.67 -0.09 9.02
CA LYS A 67 0.63 1.04 9.97
C LYS A 67 0.92 2.40 9.32
N SER A 68 1.26 2.41 8.03
CA SER A 68 1.59 3.63 7.31
C SER A 68 0.38 4.58 7.19
N LYS A 69 0.65 5.88 7.24
CA LYS A 69 -0.34 6.91 6.89
C LYS A 69 -0.64 6.95 5.39
N VAL A 70 0.19 6.30 4.57
CA VAL A 70 0.05 6.28 3.12
C VAL A 70 -0.95 5.19 2.72
N HIS A 71 -2.01 5.59 2.03
CA HIS A 71 -3.08 4.70 1.58
C HIS A 71 -2.55 3.57 0.69
N GLU A 72 -1.69 3.87 -0.28
CA GLU A 72 -1.15 2.88 -1.20
C GLU A 72 -0.24 1.85 -0.51
N GLU A 73 0.51 2.22 0.53
CA GLU A 73 1.29 1.25 1.31
C GLU A 73 0.36 0.24 2.01
N ARG A 74 -0.74 0.72 2.60
CA ARG A 74 -1.73 -0.14 3.26
C ARG A 74 -2.46 -1.04 2.28
N LEU A 75 -2.88 -0.50 1.13
CA LEU A 75 -3.63 -1.27 0.13
C LEU A 75 -2.75 -2.34 -0.55
N ILE A 76 -1.51 -2.01 -0.89
CA ILE A 76 -0.54 -2.99 -1.42
C ILE A 76 -0.31 -4.11 -0.40
N THR A 77 -0.16 -3.76 0.88
CA THR A 77 -0.03 -4.74 1.97
C THR A 77 -1.22 -5.67 2.04
N ALA A 78 -2.44 -5.14 1.96
CA ALA A 78 -3.66 -5.94 1.93
C ALA A 78 -3.69 -6.91 0.73
N PHE A 79 -3.26 -6.48 -0.46
CA PHE A 79 -3.15 -7.39 -1.60
C PHE A 79 -2.13 -8.51 -1.39
N ILE A 80 -0.96 -8.20 -0.81
CA ILE A 80 0.06 -9.20 -0.50
C ILE A 80 -0.48 -10.20 0.54
N LEU A 81 -1.12 -9.71 1.61
CA LEU A 81 -1.70 -10.57 2.65
C LEU A 81 -2.79 -11.49 2.10
N VAL A 82 -3.69 -10.98 1.26
CA VAL A 82 -4.73 -11.79 0.60
C VAL A 82 -4.11 -12.87 -0.28
N ASP A 83 -3.05 -12.54 -1.03
CA ASP A 83 -2.34 -13.51 -1.86
C ASP A 83 -1.63 -14.59 -1.04
N GLN A 84 -0.94 -14.20 0.04
CA GLN A 84 -0.28 -15.14 0.95
C GLN A 84 -1.28 -16.07 1.65
N TYR A 85 -2.41 -15.52 2.12
CA TYR A 85 -3.46 -16.29 2.77
C TYR A 85 -4.09 -17.30 1.80
N LYS A 86 -4.36 -16.90 0.55
CA LYS A 86 -4.88 -17.80 -0.49
C LYS A 86 -3.92 -18.93 -0.84
N ARG A 87 -2.61 -18.71 -0.74
CA ARG A 87 -1.59 -19.74 -1.00
C ARG A 87 -1.45 -20.74 0.15
N GLY A 88 -2.07 -20.49 1.31
CA GLY A 88 -2.00 -21.39 2.46
C GLY A 88 -0.58 -21.53 3.01
N ASP A 89 0.22 -20.46 2.97
CA ASP A 89 1.62 -20.49 3.41
C ASP A 89 1.68 -20.60 4.94
N GLU A 90 1.65 -21.84 5.46
CA GLU A 90 1.74 -22.18 6.90
C GLU A 90 2.98 -21.61 7.59
N LYS A 91 3.99 -21.17 6.82
CA LYS A 91 5.26 -20.62 7.34
C LYS A 91 5.13 -19.23 8.00
N LYS A 92 3.92 -18.65 8.07
CA LYS A 92 3.69 -17.29 8.58
C LYS A 92 2.66 -17.21 9.73
N LYS A 93 2.53 -18.28 10.52
CA LYS A 93 1.81 -18.24 11.81
C LYS A 93 2.53 -17.37 12.84
#